data_AF-A0AAD8XXX0-F1
#
_entry.id   AF-A0AAD8XXX0-F1
#
_cell.length_a   1.000
_cell.length_b   1.000
_cell.length_c   1.000
_cell.angle_alpha   90.00
_cell.angle_beta   90.00
_cell.angle_gamma   90.00
#
_symmetry.space_group_name_H-M   'P 1'
#
loop_
_entity.id
_entity.type
_entity.pdbx_description
1 polymer ?
#
loop_
_entity_poly.entity_id
_entity_poly.type
_entity_poly.pdbx_seq_one_letter_code
_entity_poly.pdbx_strand_id
1 'polypeptide(L)'
;MKPSIDLQDLASILFPLVKSSATEVVLNALDEAWALVNVSGIKQVNNTNLSLHLFDKMLNQMVIQRLFARSNSIWGRGSFYLLILPLGRGFYNVTLLEVIKHARLEQTIRDKLARDDCQKRRQAYRCWLEIFRRQKSLRYTFDAINCMVAINLKTRGHRALTHSRMCLARLKLQQLLLAYTLAVIKVQSLIRGVLARRLALRRLMTLVEKERMDNASKMKWYAWDRGMWCLTRLQSHARRKNAVTLVNQLRQQRRREAEVRHAMDSRNAAFRRERKLYQRQLEEFYRQMKEDHDTNKQNEAKISQDKIRLRTLQRRIKNEELKSQEPDKVLEENLALSSGNAIVDVAKIREHYAHCLDRPANRSEKKTRSDARKRIKHRVTEVLARADSKNIPMETKEAKVIAREEVLHMIGEEERARLHDQMNKAFAKREHDKVMMRTKVDTAKREAQARATVYAVSVVSAACRRWLARKEMRFMLGEI
;
A
#
# COMPACT_ATOMS: atom_id res chain seq x y z
N MET A 1 92.89 -43.02 96.77
CA MET A 1 92.09 -43.08 95.53
C MET A 1 90.92 -42.11 95.65
N LYS A 2 90.84 -41.12 94.77
CA LYS A 2 89.77 -40.10 94.77
C LYS A 2 88.51 -40.72 94.15
N PRO A 3 87.33 -40.63 94.77
CA PRO A 3 86.10 -40.90 94.05
C PRO A 3 85.85 -39.73 93.10
N SER A 4 86.33 -39.85 91.87
CA SER A 4 85.81 -39.05 90.76
C SER A 4 84.44 -39.60 90.42
N ILE A 5 83.39 -38.77 90.54
CA ILE A 5 82.15 -39.03 89.82
C ILE A 5 82.57 -39.15 88.36
N ASP A 6 82.35 -40.32 87.77
CA ASP A 6 82.73 -40.57 86.39
C ASP A 6 81.89 -39.65 85.50
N LEU A 7 82.56 -38.83 84.69
CA LEU A 7 81.89 -37.89 83.79
C LEU A 7 81.09 -38.62 82.69
N GLN A 8 81.27 -39.94 82.55
CA GLN A 8 80.35 -40.83 81.85
C GLN A 8 78.91 -40.75 82.37
N ASP A 9 78.71 -40.56 83.67
CA ASP A 9 77.38 -40.43 84.28
C ASP A 9 76.73 -39.07 83.96
N LEU A 10 77.54 -38.01 83.80
CA LEU A 10 77.02 -36.68 83.47
C LEU A 10 76.59 -36.59 82.00
N ALA A 11 77.38 -37.18 81.09
CA ALA A 11 77.04 -37.27 79.67
C ALA A 11 75.79 -38.12 79.44
N SER A 12 75.62 -39.22 80.18
CA SER A 12 74.45 -40.10 80.09
C SER A 12 73.17 -39.51 80.73
N ILE A 13 73.28 -38.54 81.64
CA ILE A 13 72.14 -37.76 82.15
C ILE A 13 71.69 -36.66 81.17
N LEU A 14 72.61 -36.06 80.41
CA LEU A 14 72.29 -35.00 79.44
C LEU A 14 71.76 -35.53 78.10
N PHE A 15 72.16 -36.74 77.71
CA PHE A 15 71.85 -37.33 76.41
C PHE A 15 70.36 -37.68 76.16
N PRO A 16 69.55 -38.12 77.15
CA PRO A 16 68.15 -38.49 76.89
C PRO A 16 67.20 -37.30 76.67
N LEU A 17 67.64 -36.06 76.95
CA LEU A 17 66.75 -34.89 77.02
C LEU A 17 66.78 -33.97 75.79
N VAL A 18 67.66 -34.20 74.80
CA VAL A 18 67.83 -33.30 73.66
C VAL A 18 67.42 -33.98 72.36
N LYS A 19 66.31 -33.54 71.74
CA LYS A 19 65.94 -33.92 70.36
C LYS A 19 67.04 -33.45 69.39
N SER A 20 67.35 -34.22 68.35
CA SER A 20 68.37 -33.89 67.34
C SER A 20 68.12 -32.58 66.56
N SER A 21 66.92 -32.00 66.64
CA SER A 21 66.59 -30.68 66.09
C SER A 21 66.84 -29.53 67.07
N ALA A 22 67.13 -29.85 68.33
CA ALA A 22 67.45 -28.91 69.40
C ALA A 22 68.92 -28.94 69.78
N THR A 23 69.74 -29.86 69.24
CA THR A 23 71.18 -29.94 69.50
C THR A 23 71.90 -28.64 69.15
N GLU A 24 71.62 -28.03 67.99
CA GLU A 24 72.25 -26.74 67.62
C GLU A 24 71.85 -25.61 68.59
N VAL A 25 70.59 -25.60 69.04
CA VAL A 25 70.10 -24.58 69.98
C VAL A 25 70.65 -24.81 71.39
N VAL A 26 70.77 -26.07 71.81
CA VAL A 26 71.35 -26.45 73.10
C VAL A 26 72.85 -26.20 73.09
N LEU A 27 73.55 -26.46 71.99
CA LEU A 27 74.98 -26.16 71.83
C LEU A 27 75.23 -24.66 71.83
N ASN A 28 74.45 -23.85 71.10
CA ASN A 28 74.59 -22.39 71.13
C ASN A 28 74.22 -21.81 72.50
N ALA A 29 73.19 -22.35 73.17
CA ALA A 29 72.82 -21.92 74.52
C ALA A 29 73.84 -22.39 75.58
N LEU A 30 74.49 -23.54 75.38
CA LEU A 30 75.62 -23.99 76.19
C LEU A 30 76.83 -23.10 75.97
N ASP A 31 77.15 -22.70 74.74
CA ASP A 31 78.23 -21.77 74.43
C ASP A 31 77.99 -20.39 75.04
N GLU A 32 76.77 -19.85 74.96
CA GLU A 32 76.39 -18.58 75.60
C GLU A 32 76.40 -18.67 77.13
N ALA A 33 75.89 -19.77 77.71
CA ALA A 33 75.93 -20.01 79.16
C ALA A 33 77.38 -20.21 79.65
N TRP A 34 78.23 -20.84 78.85
CA TRP A 34 79.64 -21.04 79.15
C TRP A 34 80.44 -19.73 79.03
N ALA A 35 80.11 -18.88 78.06
CA ALA A 35 80.64 -17.52 77.96
C ALA A 35 80.27 -16.68 79.20
N LEU A 36 79.04 -16.80 79.72
CA LEU A 36 78.61 -16.15 80.97
C LEU A 36 79.35 -16.67 82.21
N VAL A 37 79.65 -17.97 82.27
CA VAL A 37 80.46 -18.56 83.35
C VAL A 37 81.91 -18.04 83.30
N ASN A 38 82.49 -17.85 82.11
CA ASN A 38 83.83 -17.27 81.96
C ASN A 38 83.92 -15.80 82.41
N VAL A 39 82.85 -15.02 82.26
CA VAL A 39 82.80 -13.62 82.71
C VAL A 39 82.72 -13.49 84.24
N SER A 40 82.26 -14.54 84.95
CA SER A 40 82.08 -14.52 86.42
C SER A 40 83.36 -14.62 87.27
N GLY A 41 84.55 -14.52 86.66
CA GLY A 41 85.80 -14.22 87.39
C GLY A 41 86.46 -15.37 88.16
N ILE A 42 86.10 -16.63 87.89
CA ILE A 42 86.79 -17.80 88.48
C ILE A 42 88.11 -18.05 87.71
N LYS A 43 89.17 -17.32 88.07
CA LYS A 43 90.50 -17.31 87.41
C LYS A 43 91.38 -18.57 87.58
N GLN A 44 90.81 -19.77 87.78
CA GLN A 44 91.59 -21.01 87.92
C GLN A 44 91.01 -22.20 87.14
N VAL A 45 90.71 -22.01 85.85
CA VAL A 45 90.43 -23.12 84.93
C VAL A 45 91.27 -23.01 83.65
N ASN A 46 92.51 -22.54 83.77
CA ASN A 46 93.42 -22.46 82.61
C ASN A 46 94.29 -23.70 82.41
N ASN A 47 94.06 -24.79 83.17
CA ASN A 47 94.72 -26.08 82.94
C ASN A 47 93.69 -27.20 82.85
N THR A 48 93.00 -27.30 81.71
CA THR A 48 92.35 -28.55 81.32
C THR A 48 92.65 -28.87 79.86
N ASN A 49 93.87 -29.36 79.60
CA ASN A 49 94.06 -30.36 78.53
C ASN A 49 93.14 -31.59 78.73
N LEU A 50 92.54 -31.71 79.93
CA LEU A 50 91.42 -32.60 80.21
C LEU A 50 90.16 -32.29 79.37
N SER A 51 89.83 -31.03 79.03
CA SER A 51 88.55 -30.71 78.37
C SER A 51 88.56 -31.04 76.88
N LEU A 52 89.65 -30.76 76.16
CA LEU A 52 89.84 -31.22 74.78
C LEU A 52 89.94 -32.74 74.70
N HIS A 53 90.67 -33.38 75.63
CA HIS A 53 90.78 -34.84 75.68
C HIS A 53 89.44 -35.52 76.06
N LEU A 54 88.61 -34.88 76.87
CA LEU A 54 87.26 -35.34 77.22
C LEU A 54 86.26 -35.14 76.08
N PHE A 55 86.34 -34.02 75.35
CA PHE A 55 85.54 -33.78 74.15
C PHE A 55 85.91 -34.78 73.04
N ASP A 56 87.21 -35.03 72.87
CA ASP A 56 87.75 -36.03 71.95
C ASP A 56 87.34 -37.45 72.37
N LYS A 57 87.32 -37.77 73.68
CA LYS A 57 86.76 -39.04 74.18
C LYS A 57 85.26 -39.17 73.99
N MET A 58 84.47 -38.10 74.13
CA MET A 58 83.03 -38.10 73.83
C MET A 58 82.79 -38.31 72.34
N LEU A 59 83.50 -37.59 71.47
CA LEU A 59 83.42 -37.76 70.02
C LEU A 59 83.86 -39.17 69.57
N ASN A 60 84.82 -39.77 70.28
CA ASN A 60 85.31 -41.13 70.03
C ASN A 60 84.48 -42.26 70.68
N GLN A 61 83.41 -41.96 71.42
CA GLN A 61 82.49 -43.00 71.89
C GLN A 61 81.72 -43.59 70.70
N MET A 62 81.69 -44.93 70.64
CA MET A 62 81.12 -45.68 69.51
C MET A 62 79.65 -45.33 69.21
N VAL A 63 78.89 -44.83 70.20
CA VAL A 63 77.50 -44.38 70.05
C VAL A 63 77.41 -43.06 69.29
N ILE A 64 78.31 -42.11 69.55
CA ILE A 64 78.41 -40.83 68.84
C ILE A 64 78.99 -41.06 67.43
N GLN A 65 80.01 -41.91 67.31
CA GLN A 65 80.53 -42.30 66.00
C GLN A 65 79.48 -43.00 65.12
N ARG A 66 78.56 -43.81 65.69
CA ARG A 66 77.43 -44.42 64.94
C ARG A 66 76.37 -43.41 64.48
N LEU A 67 76.20 -42.29 65.20
CA LEU A 67 75.30 -41.20 64.80
C LEU A 67 75.86 -40.43 63.60
N PHE A 68 77.18 -40.23 63.54
CA PHE A 68 77.84 -39.58 62.40
C PHE A 68 78.18 -40.55 61.24
N ALA A 69 78.49 -41.81 61.51
CA ALA A 69 78.80 -42.83 60.49
C ALA A 69 77.57 -43.28 59.69
N ARG A 70 76.35 -42.97 60.14
CA ARG A 70 75.10 -43.21 59.39
C ARG A 70 74.60 -41.99 58.61
N SER A 71 75.28 -40.83 58.66
CA SER A 71 74.85 -39.63 57.94
C SER A 71 75.69 -39.38 56.68
N ASN A 72 75.42 -40.16 55.63
CA ASN A 72 75.65 -39.69 54.27
C ASN A 72 74.40 -38.94 53.83
N SER A 73 74.40 -37.60 53.98
CA SER A 73 73.61 -36.59 53.26
C SER A 73 72.90 -35.54 54.14
N ILE A 74 73.19 -34.28 53.79
CA ILE A 74 72.24 -33.23 53.40
C ILE A 74 70.84 -33.39 54.01
N TRP A 75 70.61 -32.64 55.08
CA TRP A 75 69.37 -31.92 55.36
C TRP A 75 68.07 -32.56 54.87
N GLY A 76 67.42 -33.30 55.78
CA GLY A 76 65.99 -33.16 55.98
C GLY A 76 65.11 -34.37 55.69
N ARG A 77 64.01 -34.36 56.47
CA ARG A 77 62.69 -35.00 56.28
C ARG A 77 62.43 -36.29 57.06
N GLY A 78 61.47 -36.14 57.99
CA GLY A 78 60.54 -37.17 58.47
C GLY A 78 61.16 -38.12 59.50
N SER A 79 60.45 -38.64 60.51
CA SER A 79 59.04 -38.59 60.87
C SER A 79 58.99 -38.99 62.35
N PHE A 80 58.01 -38.45 63.07
CA PHE A 80 57.74 -38.79 64.46
C PHE A 80 57.46 -40.29 64.66
N TYR A 81 57.98 -40.86 65.74
CA TYR A 81 57.27 -41.89 66.50
C TYR A 81 57.15 -41.46 67.96
N LEU A 82 55.89 -41.32 68.39
CA LEU A 82 55.45 -41.35 69.78
C LEU A 82 55.92 -42.67 70.41
N LEU A 83 56.60 -42.58 71.55
CA LEU A 83 56.53 -43.60 72.60
C LEU A 83 56.55 -42.86 73.94
N ILE A 84 55.35 -42.75 74.51
CA ILE A 84 55.06 -42.29 75.85
C ILE A 84 55.22 -43.51 76.78
N LEU A 85 56.00 -43.36 77.86
CA LEU A 85 56.15 -44.22 79.06
C LEU A 85 56.86 -45.60 78.89
N PRO A 86 57.53 -46.17 79.94
CA PRO A 86 58.07 -45.58 81.17
C PRO A 86 59.48 -46.15 81.51
N LEU A 87 60.57 -45.43 81.23
CA LEU A 87 61.91 -45.76 81.76
C LEU A 87 62.26 -45.02 83.08
N GLY A 88 61.28 -44.30 83.63
CA GLY A 88 61.42 -43.43 84.80
C GLY A 88 61.28 -44.10 86.18
N ARG A 89 61.41 -45.42 86.32
CA ARG A 89 61.37 -46.08 87.65
C ARG A 89 62.44 -47.14 87.91
N GLY A 90 63.26 -47.52 86.93
CA GLY A 90 64.19 -48.66 87.09
C GLY A 90 65.65 -48.32 87.39
N PHE A 91 66.15 -47.17 86.95
CA PHE A 91 67.62 -46.95 86.88
C PHE A 91 68.20 -45.93 87.86
N TYR A 92 67.38 -45.21 88.62
CA TYR A 92 67.85 -44.15 89.54
C TYR A 92 67.38 -44.27 90.98
N ASN A 93 66.70 -45.35 91.38
CA ASN A 93 66.12 -45.48 92.72
C ASN A 93 66.50 -46.76 93.48
N VAL A 94 67.33 -47.64 92.93
CA VAL A 94 67.88 -48.76 93.71
C VAL A 94 69.37 -48.57 93.91
N THR A 95 70.17 -48.36 92.86
CA THR A 95 71.60 -48.05 93.01
C THR A 95 71.86 -46.67 93.61
N LEU A 96 71.15 -45.61 93.20
CA LEU A 96 71.34 -44.28 93.83
C LEU A 96 70.80 -44.27 95.27
N LEU A 97 69.74 -45.03 95.55
CA LEU A 97 69.08 -45.08 96.86
C LEU A 97 69.76 -46.09 97.80
N GLU A 98 70.47 -47.10 97.28
CA GLU A 98 71.46 -47.93 97.97
C GLU A 98 72.77 -47.17 98.17
N VAL A 99 73.21 -46.35 97.21
CA VAL A 99 74.35 -45.44 97.39
C VAL A 99 74.00 -44.34 98.39
N ILE A 100 72.74 -43.87 98.45
CA ILE A 100 72.25 -42.89 99.45
C ILE A 100 71.95 -43.58 100.80
N LYS A 101 71.50 -44.84 100.83
CA LYS A 101 71.35 -45.65 102.06
C LYS A 101 72.71 -46.08 102.62
N HIS A 102 73.69 -46.36 101.77
CA HIS A 102 75.12 -46.46 102.13
C HIS A 102 75.75 -45.08 102.37
N ALA A 103 75.11 -44.00 101.92
CA ALA A 103 75.40 -42.62 102.33
C ALA A 103 74.75 -42.21 103.67
N ARG A 104 74.41 -43.18 104.53
CA ARG A 104 74.60 -43.05 105.99
C ARG A 104 76.08 -42.92 106.40
N LEU A 105 76.95 -42.69 105.42
CA LEU A 105 78.24 -42.04 105.49
C LEU A 105 78.22 -40.67 106.19
N GLU A 106 77.13 -40.06 106.66
CA GLU A 106 77.31 -38.95 107.62
C GLU A 106 77.93 -39.45 108.93
N GLN A 107 77.50 -40.60 109.45
CA GLN A 107 78.07 -41.15 110.68
C GLN A 107 79.44 -41.76 110.38
N THR A 108 79.61 -42.48 109.27
CA THR A 108 80.89 -43.13 108.91
C THR A 108 81.93 -42.15 108.34
N ILE A 109 81.53 -41.08 107.65
CA ILE A 109 82.42 -39.95 107.31
C ILE A 109 82.65 -39.11 108.55
N ARG A 110 81.67 -38.84 109.45
CA ARG A 110 81.99 -38.19 110.74
C ARG A 110 82.95 -39.03 111.57
N ASP A 111 82.80 -40.34 111.62
CA ASP A 111 83.64 -41.25 112.42
C ASP A 111 85.01 -41.48 111.77
N LYS A 112 85.11 -41.47 110.43
CA LYS A 112 86.41 -41.45 109.71
C LYS A 112 87.09 -40.09 109.81
N LEU A 113 86.34 -39.00 109.65
CA LEU A 113 86.84 -37.63 109.83
C LEU A 113 87.26 -37.39 111.28
N ALA A 114 86.56 -37.94 112.28
CA ALA A 114 86.91 -37.82 113.69
C ALA A 114 88.26 -38.49 114.02
N ARG A 115 88.60 -39.59 113.32
CA ARG A 115 89.87 -40.32 113.43
C ARG A 115 90.99 -39.78 112.54
N ASP A 116 90.66 -38.92 111.58
CA ASP A 116 91.61 -38.29 110.67
C ASP A 116 92.07 -36.89 111.13
N ASP A 117 93.33 -36.60 110.83
CA ASP A 117 94.02 -35.34 111.07
C ASP A 117 93.20 -34.11 110.60
N CYS A 118 93.18 -33.03 111.39
CA CYS A 118 92.31 -31.85 111.24
C CYS A 118 92.40 -31.22 109.83
N GLN A 119 93.57 -31.32 109.18
CA GLN A 119 93.78 -30.85 107.82
C GLN A 119 92.92 -31.59 106.78
N LYS A 120 92.78 -32.92 106.88
CA LYS A 120 92.01 -33.72 105.90
C LYS A 120 90.52 -33.38 105.94
N ARG A 121 89.98 -33.05 107.12
CA ARG A 121 88.56 -32.64 107.25
C ARG A 121 88.27 -31.31 106.60
N ARG A 122 89.14 -30.31 106.84
CA ARG A 122 89.02 -29.01 106.16
C ARG A 122 89.12 -29.19 104.65
N GLN A 123 89.97 -30.09 104.17
CA GLN A 123 90.12 -30.34 102.74
C GLN A 123 88.89 -31.01 102.13
N ALA A 124 88.33 -32.05 102.78
CA ALA A 124 87.10 -32.71 102.32
C ALA A 124 85.89 -31.75 102.32
N TYR A 125 85.73 -30.93 103.35
CA TYR A 125 84.65 -29.94 103.41
C TYR A 125 84.79 -28.83 102.36
N ARG A 126 86.03 -28.36 102.11
CA ARG A 126 86.30 -27.42 101.00
C ARG A 126 85.95 -28.05 99.65
N CYS A 127 86.36 -29.29 99.40
CA CYS A 127 85.99 -30.00 98.17
C CYS A 127 84.47 -30.16 98.04
N TRP A 128 83.77 -30.48 99.12
CA TRP A 128 82.30 -30.58 99.09
C TRP A 128 81.63 -29.22 98.80
N LEU A 129 82.07 -28.14 99.44
CA LEU A 129 81.59 -26.77 99.16
C LEU A 129 81.86 -26.35 97.71
N GLU A 130 83.01 -26.72 97.16
CA GLU A 130 83.31 -26.49 95.74
C GLU A 130 82.38 -27.29 94.82
N ILE A 131 82.13 -28.57 95.13
CA ILE A 131 81.18 -29.40 94.37
C ILE A 131 79.77 -28.81 94.45
N PHE A 132 79.33 -28.39 95.64
CA PHE A 132 77.99 -27.80 95.84
C PHE A 132 77.83 -26.46 95.09
N ARG A 133 78.85 -25.58 95.16
CA ARG A 133 78.88 -24.32 94.38
C ARG A 133 78.85 -24.60 92.88
N ARG A 134 79.59 -25.60 92.41
CA ARG A 134 79.57 -26.04 91.00
C ARG A 134 78.20 -26.58 90.60
N GLN A 135 77.55 -27.40 91.42
CA GLN A 135 76.20 -27.91 91.14
C GLN A 135 75.16 -26.78 91.11
N LYS A 136 75.25 -25.80 92.01
CA LYS A 136 74.37 -24.62 92.00
C LYS A 136 74.56 -23.78 90.73
N SER A 137 75.80 -23.55 90.32
CA SER A 137 76.12 -22.86 89.06
C SER A 137 75.56 -23.62 87.85
N LEU A 138 75.75 -24.94 87.81
CA LEU A 138 75.21 -25.79 86.73
C LEU A 138 73.68 -25.70 86.64
N ARG A 139 72.96 -25.71 87.77
CA ARG A 139 71.49 -25.55 87.76
C ARG A 139 71.07 -24.20 87.16
N TYR A 140 71.71 -23.10 87.56
CA TYR A 140 71.43 -21.79 86.97
C TYR A 140 71.69 -21.76 85.46
N THR A 141 72.78 -22.37 84.99
CA THR A 141 73.05 -22.44 83.55
C THR A 141 72.00 -23.28 82.82
N PHE A 142 71.54 -24.40 83.38
CA PHE A 142 70.48 -25.20 82.78
C PHE A 142 69.14 -24.47 82.75
N ASP A 143 68.78 -23.77 83.83
CA ASP A 143 67.55 -22.98 83.87
C ASP A 143 67.57 -21.82 82.87
N ALA A 144 68.73 -21.16 82.69
CA ALA A 144 68.92 -20.13 81.68
C ALA A 144 68.76 -20.69 80.26
N ILE A 145 69.40 -21.83 79.96
CA ILE A 145 69.28 -22.52 78.66
C ILE A 145 67.82 -22.91 78.39
N ASN A 146 67.13 -23.50 79.38
CA ASN A 146 65.72 -23.88 79.25
C ASN A 146 64.82 -22.67 78.96
N CYS A 147 65.06 -21.54 79.63
CA CYS A 147 64.35 -20.29 79.37
C CYS A 147 64.58 -19.77 77.93
N MET A 148 65.83 -19.75 77.45
CA MET A 148 66.15 -19.30 76.09
C MET A 148 65.53 -20.21 75.02
N VAL A 149 65.57 -21.53 75.22
CA VAL A 149 64.93 -22.50 74.33
C VAL A 149 63.41 -22.26 74.28
N ALA A 150 62.77 -22.01 75.42
CA ALA A 150 61.33 -21.74 75.48
C ALA A 150 60.93 -20.45 74.73
N ILE A 151 61.72 -19.39 74.84
CA ILE A 151 61.49 -18.12 74.11
C ILE A 151 61.68 -18.33 72.60
N ASN A 152 62.75 -19.02 72.20
CA ASN A 152 63.05 -19.29 70.79
C ASN A 152 61.97 -20.17 70.12
N LEU A 153 61.38 -21.12 70.84
CA LEU A 153 60.25 -21.90 70.33
C LEU A 153 59.00 -21.05 70.14
N LYS A 154 58.68 -20.14 71.07
CA LYS A 154 57.53 -19.22 70.95
C LYS A 154 57.67 -18.24 69.77
N THR A 155 58.86 -17.68 69.57
CA THR A 155 59.12 -16.74 68.47
C THR A 155 59.10 -17.44 67.11
N ARG A 156 59.65 -18.65 67.00
CA ARG A 156 59.54 -19.49 65.79
C ARG A 156 58.08 -19.84 65.48
N GLY A 157 57.28 -20.20 66.49
CA GLY A 157 55.85 -20.43 66.34
C GLY A 157 55.11 -19.21 65.79
N HIS A 158 55.39 -18.01 66.32
CA HIS A 158 54.82 -16.76 65.82
C HIS A 158 55.21 -16.47 64.37
N ARG A 159 56.49 -16.62 64.01
CA ARG A 159 56.98 -16.41 62.63
C ARG A 159 56.36 -17.40 61.64
N ALA A 160 56.19 -18.66 62.04
CA ALA A 160 55.53 -19.67 61.19
C ALA A 160 54.04 -19.33 60.98
N LEU A 161 53.35 -18.88 62.03
CA LEU A 161 51.94 -18.47 61.94
C LEU A 161 51.75 -17.21 61.07
N THR A 162 52.61 -16.19 61.20
CA THR A 162 52.54 -14.99 60.36
C THR A 162 52.82 -15.31 58.89
N HIS A 163 53.83 -16.15 58.61
CA HIS A 163 54.13 -16.59 57.26
C HIS A 163 52.95 -17.37 56.65
N SER A 164 52.36 -18.31 57.40
CA SER A 164 51.18 -19.06 56.96
C SER A 164 49.99 -18.15 56.67
N ARG A 165 49.69 -17.19 57.55
CA ARG A 165 48.62 -16.20 57.35
C ARG A 165 48.85 -15.33 56.12
N MET A 166 50.08 -14.86 55.90
CA MET A 166 50.44 -14.10 54.69
C MET A 166 50.27 -14.93 53.42
N CYS A 167 50.72 -16.19 53.42
CA CYS A 167 50.53 -17.09 52.29
C CYS A 167 49.05 -17.31 51.97
N LEU A 168 48.22 -17.56 52.99
CA LEU A 168 46.78 -17.72 52.82
C LEU A 168 46.11 -16.45 52.27
N ALA A 169 46.49 -15.27 52.79
CA ALA A 169 45.98 -14.00 52.30
C ALA A 169 46.36 -13.74 50.83
N ARG A 170 47.61 -14.04 50.45
CA ARG A 170 48.08 -13.94 49.05
C ARG A 170 47.31 -14.88 48.12
N LEU A 171 47.12 -16.14 48.53
CA LEU A 171 46.32 -17.11 47.76
C LEU A 171 44.87 -16.63 47.61
N LYS A 172 44.26 -16.12 48.68
CA LYS A 172 42.88 -15.62 48.63
C LYS A 172 42.76 -14.40 47.72
N LEU A 173 43.71 -13.47 47.80
CA LEU A 173 43.75 -12.31 46.91
C LEU A 173 43.88 -12.73 45.45
N GLN A 174 44.77 -13.68 45.13
CA GLN A 174 44.92 -14.21 43.77
C GLN A 174 43.63 -14.86 43.25
N GLN A 175 42.95 -15.65 44.08
CA GLN A 175 41.65 -16.24 43.73
C GLN A 175 40.59 -15.18 43.45
N LEU A 176 40.52 -14.14 44.30
CA LEU A 176 39.56 -13.03 44.12
C LEU A 176 39.87 -12.21 42.87
N LEU A 177 41.14 -11.92 42.60
CA LEU A 177 41.57 -11.21 41.39
C LEU A 177 41.22 -12.01 40.13
N LEU A 178 41.46 -13.32 40.13
CA LEU A 178 41.10 -14.18 39.00
C LEU A 178 39.59 -14.25 38.79
N ALA A 179 38.81 -14.38 39.86
CA ALA A 179 37.35 -14.35 39.78
C ALA A 179 36.84 -13.00 39.25
N TYR A 180 37.42 -11.89 39.71
CA TYR A 180 37.07 -10.55 39.27
C TYR A 180 37.40 -10.34 37.79
N THR A 181 38.60 -10.71 37.33
CA THR A 181 38.97 -10.55 35.91
C THR A 181 38.10 -11.39 35.00
N LEU A 182 37.80 -12.64 35.37
CA LEU A 182 36.86 -13.48 34.62
C LEU A 182 35.45 -12.87 34.57
N ALA A 183 34.96 -12.33 35.69
CA ALA A 183 33.66 -11.66 35.73
C ALA A 183 33.64 -10.43 34.81
N VAL A 184 34.69 -9.59 34.86
CA VAL A 184 34.83 -8.42 33.99
C VAL A 184 34.84 -8.83 32.52
N ILE A 185 35.62 -9.86 32.14
CA ILE A 185 35.67 -10.37 30.76
C ILE A 185 34.28 -10.85 30.32
N LYS A 186 33.55 -11.56 31.19
CA LYS A 186 32.19 -12.05 30.90
C LYS A 186 31.20 -10.90 30.73
N VAL A 187 31.25 -9.88 31.58
CA VAL A 187 30.38 -8.70 31.44
C VAL A 187 30.71 -7.93 30.15
N GLN A 188 31.99 -7.73 29.86
CA GLN A 188 32.42 -7.04 28.63
C GLN A 188 32.01 -7.79 27.37
N SER A 189 32.12 -9.12 27.33
CA SER A 189 31.68 -9.92 26.17
C SER A 189 30.17 -9.84 25.96
N LEU A 190 29.38 -9.87 27.04
CA LEU A 190 27.93 -9.68 26.99
C LEU A 190 27.55 -8.29 26.48
N ILE A 191 28.19 -7.23 27.00
CA ILE A 191 27.95 -5.84 26.55
C ILE A 191 28.27 -5.70 25.06
N ARG A 192 29.44 -6.19 24.61
CA ARG A 192 29.82 -6.17 23.19
C ARG A 192 28.81 -6.93 22.32
N GLY A 193 28.36 -8.10 22.76
CA GLY A 193 27.35 -8.89 22.06
C GLY A 193 25.98 -8.20 21.98
N VAL A 194 25.54 -7.50 23.03
CA VAL A 194 24.30 -6.71 23.02
C VAL A 194 24.43 -5.51 22.08
N LEU A 195 25.55 -4.78 22.13
CA LEU A 195 25.80 -3.64 21.24
C LEU A 195 25.84 -4.06 19.77
N ALA A 196 26.51 -5.17 19.44
CA ALA A 196 26.56 -5.71 18.09
C ALA A 196 25.17 -6.08 17.57
N ARG A 197 24.36 -6.79 18.38
CA ARG A 197 22.97 -7.13 18.03
C ARG A 197 22.10 -5.90 17.83
N ARG A 198 22.24 -4.87 18.68
CA ARG A 198 21.51 -3.61 18.54
C ARG A 198 21.87 -2.88 17.25
N LEU A 199 23.16 -2.85 16.87
CA LEU A 199 23.61 -2.25 15.62
C LEU A 199 23.10 -3.03 14.40
N ALA A 200 23.16 -4.37 14.44
CA ALA A 200 22.62 -5.23 13.39
C ALA A 200 21.11 -5.02 13.22
N LEU A 201 20.35 -4.97 14.33
CA LEU A 201 18.91 -4.70 14.30
C LEU A 201 18.60 -3.32 13.70
N ARG A 202 19.35 -2.28 14.08
CA ARG A 202 19.18 -0.95 13.48
C ARG A 202 19.41 -0.98 11.96
N ARG A 203 20.46 -1.66 11.49
CA ARG A 203 20.70 -1.82 10.04
C ARG A 203 19.57 -2.57 9.35
N LEU A 204 19.07 -3.66 9.95
CA LEU A 204 17.94 -4.40 9.41
C LEU A 204 16.68 -3.54 9.33
N MET A 205 16.37 -2.76 10.38
CA MET A 205 15.24 -1.83 10.37
C MET A 205 15.35 -0.80 9.24
N THR A 206 16.54 -0.22 9.03
CA THR A 206 16.75 0.72 7.92
C THR A 206 16.59 0.08 6.54
N LEU A 207 16.98 -1.18 6.38
CA LEU A 207 16.78 -1.92 5.13
C LEU A 207 15.30 -2.24 4.90
N VAL A 208 14.58 -2.64 5.95
CA VAL A 208 13.13 -2.90 5.89
C VAL A 208 12.37 -1.62 5.55
N GLU A 209 12.72 -0.49 6.16
CA GLU A 209 12.13 0.81 5.84
C GLU A 209 12.42 1.23 4.40
N LYS A 210 13.66 1.03 3.93
CA LYS A 210 14.02 1.31 2.53
C LYS A 210 13.20 0.46 1.57
N GLU A 211 13.13 -0.85 1.76
CA GLU A 211 12.33 -1.76 0.95
C GLU A 211 10.83 -1.41 0.99
N ARG A 212 10.32 -1.01 2.16
CA ARG A 212 8.93 -0.53 2.29
C ARG A 212 8.69 0.71 1.43
N MET A 213 9.61 1.68 1.44
CA MET A 213 9.51 2.91 0.64
C MET A 213 9.65 2.61 -0.85
N ASP A 214 10.56 1.72 -1.24
CA ASP A 214 10.75 1.30 -2.63
C ASP A 214 9.50 0.56 -3.13
N ASN A 215 8.92 -0.33 -2.34
CA ASN A 215 7.67 -1.02 -2.66
C ASN A 215 6.48 -0.06 -2.77
N ALA A 216 6.35 0.90 -1.86
CA ALA A 216 5.32 1.93 -1.96
C ALA A 216 5.45 2.76 -3.24
N SER A 217 6.68 3.10 -3.63
CA SER A 217 6.97 3.85 -4.85
C SER A 217 6.67 3.02 -6.11
N LYS A 218 7.07 1.74 -6.13
CA LYS A 218 6.73 0.80 -7.20
C LYS A 218 5.22 0.62 -7.34
N MET A 219 4.49 0.48 -6.23
CA MET A 219 3.03 0.35 -6.26
C MET A 219 2.34 1.59 -6.84
N LYS A 220 2.81 2.79 -6.48
CA LYS A 220 2.33 4.05 -7.10
C LYS A 220 2.60 4.07 -8.61
N TRP A 221 3.79 3.66 -9.03
CA TRP A 221 4.17 3.59 -10.44
C TRP A 221 3.30 2.59 -11.21
N TYR A 222 3.10 1.37 -10.69
CA TYR A 222 2.20 0.38 -11.30
C TYR A 222 0.75 0.85 -11.37
N ALA A 223 0.26 1.56 -10.34
CA ALA A 223 -1.09 2.12 -10.36
C ALA A 223 -1.22 3.20 -11.44
N TRP A 224 -0.19 4.05 -11.61
CA TRP A 224 -0.12 5.04 -12.67
C TRP A 224 -0.08 4.39 -14.06
N ASP A 225 0.76 3.39 -14.27
CA ASP A 225 0.86 2.63 -15.52
C ASP A 225 -0.46 1.95 -15.89
N ARG A 226 -1.11 1.28 -14.92
CA ARG A 226 -2.44 0.70 -15.12
C ARG A 226 -3.48 1.78 -15.47
N GLY A 227 -3.41 2.93 -14.81
CA GLY A 227 -4.25 4.09 -15.12
C GLY A 227 -4.06 4.58 -16.55
N MET A 228 -2.80 4.74 -16.97
CA MET A 228 -2.43 5.14 -18.34
C MET A 228 -2.88 4.13 -19.38
N TRP A 229 -2.73 2.84 -19.11
CA TRP A 229 -3.18 1.78 -20.02
C TRP A 229 -4.71 1.79 -20.18
N CYS A 230 -5.45 1.89 -19.07
CA CYS A 230 -6.91 2.01 -19.08
C CYS A 230 -7.36 3.26 -19.86
N LEU A 231 -6.71 4.41 -19.63
CA LEU A 231 -7.00 5.66 -20.33
C LEU A 231 -6.73 5.55 -21.84
N THR A 232 -5.61 4.96 -22.23
CA THR A 232 -5.27 4.71 -23.64
C THR A 232 -6.31 3.81 -24.31
N ARG A 233 -6.76 2.76 -23.61
CA ARG A 233 -7.80 1.85 -24.11
C ARG A 233 -9.15 2.57 -24.27
N LEU A 234 -9.54 3.41 -23.31
CA LEU A 234 -10.74 4.23 -23.39
C LEU A 234 -10.68 5.22 -24.55
N GLN A 235 -9.56 5.92 -24.72
CA GLN A 235 -9.34 6.85 -25.83
C GLN A 235 -9.41 6.13 -27.18
N SER A 236 -8.80 4.96 -27.30
CA SER A 236 -8.87 4.14 -28.51
C SER A 236 -10.31 3.73 -28.84
N HIS A 237 -11.07 3.30 -27.83
CA HIS A 237 -12.49 2.94 -28.01
C HIS A 237 -13.33 4.16 -28.43
N ALA A 238 -13.13 5.31 -27.80
CA ALA A 238 -13.81 6.56 -28.16
C ALA A 238 -13.50 6.98 -29.60
N ARG A 239 -12.23 6.91 -30.02
CA ARG A 239 -11.82 7.19 -31.41
C ARG A 239 -12.51 6.26 -32.40
N ARG A 240 -12.57 4.96 -32.12
CA ARG A 240 -13.29 3.98 -32.96
C ARG A 240 -14.78 4.31 -33.05
N LYS A 241 -15.44 4.60 -31.92
CA LYS A 241 -16.86 4.98 -31.89
C LYS A 241 -17.13 6.22 -32.74
N ASN A 242 -16.28 7.24 -32.63
CA ASN A 242 -16.40 8.46 -33.42
C ASN A 242 -16.21 8.19 -34.92
N ALA A 243 -15.22 7.38 -35.30
CA ALA A 243 -15.01 6.97 -36.69
C ALA A 243 -16.21 6.21 -37.27
N VAL A 244 -16.78 5.26 -36.52
CA VAL A 244 -17.99 4.52 -36.92
C VAL A 244 -19.18 5.48 -37.10
N THR A 245 -19.34 6.44 -36.18
CA THR A 245 -20.41 7.44 -36.25
C THR A 245 -20.27 8.32 -37.50
N LEU A 246 -19.05 8.79 -37.79
CA LEU A 246 -18.74 9.56 -39.00
C LEU A 246 -19.03 8.76 -40.27
N VAL A 247 -18.61 7.50 -40.34
CA VAL A 247 -18.90 6.62 -41.47
C VAL A 247 -20.41 6.44 -41.67
N ASN A 248 -21.17 6.29 -40.58
CA ASN A 248 -22.63 6.18 -40.66
C ASN A 248 -23.30 7.47 -41.16
N GLN A 249 -22.82 8.64 -40.72
CA GLN A 249 -23.29 9.94 -41.24
C GLN A 249 -23.00 10.07 -42.74
N LEU A 250 -21.79 9.74 -43.18
CA LEU A 250 -21.42 9.76 -44.61
C LEU A 250 -22.26 8.77 -45.42
N ARG A 251 -22.55 7.58 -44.90
CA ARG A 251 -23.44 6.61 -45.55
C ARG A 251 -24.86 7.15 -45.68
N GLN A 252 -25.40 7.79 -44.64
CA GLN A 252 -26.71 8.43 -44.71
C GLN A 252 -26.73 9.57 -45.73
N GLN A 253 -25.68 10.39 -45.77
CA GLN A 253 -25.55 11.44 -46.77
C GLN A 253 -25.55 10.88 -48.20
N ARG A 254 -24.75 9.85 -48.47
CA ARG A 254 -24.74 9.18 -49.79
C ARG A 254 -26.09 8.60 -50.17
N ARG A 255 -26.84 8.03 -49.22
CA ARG A 255 -28.20 7.52 -49.47
C ARG A 255 -29.15 8.66 -49.88
N ARG A 256 -29.13 9.77 -49.16
CA ARG A 256 -29.93 10.96 -49.53
C ARG A 256 -29.55 11.50 -50.90
N GLU A 257 -28.25 11.59 -51.21
CA GLU A 257 -27.78 12.01 -52.52
C GLU A 257 -28.25 11.05 -53.63
N ALA A 258 -28.22 9.73 -53.38
CA ALA A 258 -28.73 8.74 -54.32
C ALA A 258 -30.26 8.84 -54.52
N GLU A 259 -31.03 9.05 -53.44
CA GLU A 259 -32.48 9.31 -53.52
C GLU A 259 -32.79 10.56 -54.34
N VAL A 260 -32.07 11.65 -54.11
CA VAL A 260 -32.21 12.90 -54.88
C VAL A 260 -31.85 12.68 -56.35
N ARG A 261 -30.76 11.97 -56.65
CA ARG A 261 -30.40 11.62 -58.04
C ARG A 261 -31.48 10.80 -58.72
N HIS A 262 -31.99 9.75 -58.07
CA HIS A 262 -33.09 8.94 -58.60
C HIS A 262 -34.36 9.77 -58.83
N ALA A 263 -34.69 10.70 -57.92
CA ALA A 263 -35.82 11.60 -58.09
C ALA A 263 -35.62 12.55 -59.29
N MET A 264 -34.41 13.09 -59.46
CA MET A 264 -34.07 13.92 -60.62
C MET A 264 -34.12 13.13 -61.93
N ASP A 265 -33.58 11.90 -61.95
CA ASP A 265 -33.61 11.03 -63.14
C ASP A 265 -35.05 10.64 -63.51
N SER A 266 -35.89 10.34 -62.51
CA SER A 266 -37.33 10.08 -62.70
C SER A 266 -38.05 11.30 -63.28
N ARG A 267 -37.79 12.50 -62.72
CA ARG A 267 -38.37 13.75 -63.22
C ARG A 267 -37.90 14.06 -64.64
N ASN A 268 -36.62 13.87 -64.94
CA ASN A 268 -36.07 14.03 -66.28
C ASN A 268 -36.68 13.04 -67.28
N ALA A 269 -36.89 11.78 -66.87
CA ALA A 269 -37.57 10.79 -67.69
C ALA A 269 -39.04 11.18 -67.96
N ALA A 270 -39.76 11.69 -66.96
CA ALA A 270 -41.11 12.22 -67.12
C ALA A 270 -41.14 13.40 -68.11
N PHE A 271 -40.25 14.38 -67.96
CA PHE A 271 -40.10 15.48 -68.91
C PHE A 271 -39.80 15.02 -70.34
N ARG A 272 -38.93 14.01 -70.52
CA ARG A 272 -38.68 13.44 -71.86
C ARG A 272 -39.93 12.78 -72.44
N ARG A 273 -40.75 12.12 -71.63
CA ARG A 273 -42.04 11.54 -72.07
C ARG A 273 -43.03 12.63 -72.47
N GLU A 274 -43.19 13.66 -71.65
CA GLU A 274 -44.04 14.82 -71.94
C GLU A 274 -43.60 15.53 -73.22
N ARG A 275 -42.29 15.74 -73.42
CA ARG A 275 -41.76 16.33 -74.65
C ARG A 275 -42.07 15.50 -75.89
N LYS A 276 -41.97 14.17 -75.80
CA LYS A 276 -42.35 13.27 -76.90
C LYS A 276 -43.85 13.32 -77.18
N LEU A 277 -44.68 13.38 -76.15
CA LEU A 277 -46.13 13.55 -76.30
C LEU A 277 -46.45 14.88 -76.98
N TYR A 278 -45.83 15.97 -76.54
CA TYR A 278 -46.02 17.29 -77.15
C TYR A 278 -45.55 17.34 -78.61
N GLN A 279 -44.42 16.70 -78.94
CA GLN A 279 -43.98 16.56 -80.33
C GLN A 279 -45.01 15.80 -81.18
N ARG A 280 -45.55 14.68 -80.67
CA ARG A 280 -46.62 13.94 -81.37
C ARG A 280 -47.87 14.78 -81.57
N GLN A 281 -48.29 15.53 -80.55
CA GLN A 281 -49.44 16.44 -80.64
C GLN A 281 -49.20 17.53 -81.69
N LEU A 282 -48.00 18.10 -81.76
CA LEU A 282 -47.64 19.06 -82.81
C LEU A 282 -47.63 18.42 -84.19
N GLU A 283 -47.05 17.23 -84.35
CA GLU A 283 -47.05 16.49 -85.62
C GLU A 283 -48.47 16.16 -86.08
N GLU A 284 -49.35 15.71 -85.17
CA GLU A 284 -50.77 15.47 -85.42
C GLU A 284 -51.48 16.76 -85.81
N PHE A 285 -51.23 17.86 -85.09
CA PHE A 285 -51.80 19.16 -85.42
C PHE A 285 -51.38 19.65 -86.82
N TYR A 286 -50.09 19.56 -87.17
CA TYR A 286 -49.62 19.94 -88.50
C TYR A 286 -50.14 19.01 -89.60
N ARG A 287 -50.26 17.71 -89.32
CA ARG A 287 -50.86 16.74 -90.25
C ARG A 287 -52.33 17.08 -90.48
N GLN A 288 -53.08 17.35 -89.41
CA GLN A 288 -54.48 17.76 -89.49
C GLN A 288 -54.63 19.09 -90.23
N MET A 289 -53.83 20.10 -89.93
CA MET A 289 -53.79 21.37 -90.68
C MET A 289 -53.51 21.16 -92.17
N LYS A 290 -52.62 20.22 -92.52
CA LYS A 290 -52.32 19.89 -93.92
C LYS A 290 -53.50 19.18 -94.58
N GLU A 291 -54.12 18.22 -93.90
CA GLU A 291 -55.33 17.53 -94.38
C GLU A 291 -56.50 18.51 -94.54
N ASP A 292 -56.71 19.43 -93.59
CA ASP A 292 -57.68 20.51 -93.66
C ASP A 292 -57.37 21.47 -94.82
N HIS A 293 -56.10 21.79 -95.06
CA HIS A 293 -55.69 22.61 -96.21
C HIS A 293 -55.89 21.89 -97.55
N ASP A 294 -55.58 20.60 -97.63
CA ASP A 294 -55.73 19.80 -98.84
C ASP A 294 -57.22 19.53 -99.14
N THR A 295 -58.04 19.28 -98.11
CA THR A 295 -59.51 19.17 -98.23
C THR A 295 -60.13 20.53 -98.58
N ASN A 296 -59.67 21.63 -97.97
CA ASN A 296 -60.10 22.97 -98.36
C ASN A 296 -59.68 23.30 -99.79
N LYS A 297 -58.49 22.96 -100.25
CA LYS A 297 -58.09 23.09 -101.66
C LYS A 297 -58.93 22.24 -102.59
N GLN A 298 -59.28 21.01 -102.21
CA GLN A 298 -60.19 20.17 -102.99
C GLN A 298 -61.60 20.78 -103.03
N ASN A 299 -62.08 21.33 -101.91
CA ASN A 299 -63.36 22.03 -101.83
C ASN A 299 -63.33 23.33 -102.63
N GLU A 300 -62.25 24.11 -102.58
CA GLU A 300 -62.02 25.30 -103.41
C GLU A 300 -61.93 24.93 -104.89
N ALA A 301 -61.29 23.82 -105.24
CA ALA A 301 -61.24 23.30 -106.59
C ALA A 301 -62.64 22.89 -107.07
N LYS A 302 -63.43 22.20 -106.24
CA LYS A 302 -64.85 21.88 -106.50
C LYS A 302 -65.69 23.16 -106.62
N ILE A 303 -65.56 24.11 -105.70
CA ILE A 303 -66.20 25.42 -105.75
C ILE A 303 -65.74 26.18 -106.99
N SER A 304 -64.50 26.03 -107.45
CA SER A 304 -64.00 26.68 -108.66
C SER A 304 -64.60 26.03 -109.91
N GLN A 305 -64.72 24.69 -109.94
CA GLN A 305 -65.44 23.95 -110.98
C GLN A 305 -66.92 24.29 -110.98
N ASP A 306 -67.54 24.39 -109.82
CA ASP A 306 -68.93 24.78 -109.66
C ASP A 306 -69.12 26.27 -109.95
N LYS A 307 -68.12 27.13 -109.70
CA LYS A 307 -68.07 28.52 -110.18
C LYS A 307 -67.86 28.57 -111.69
N ILE A 308 -67.16 27.64 -112.30
CA ILE A 308 -67.06 27.53 -113.77
C ILE A 308 -68.40 27.07 -114.33
N ARG A 309 -69.05 26.05 -113.74
CA ARG A 309 -70.40 25.61 -114.10
C ARG A 309 -71.42 26.73 -113.89
N LEU A 310 -71.37 27.42 -112.76
CA LEU A 310 -72.16 28.60 -112.46
C LEU A 310 -71.79 29.76 -113.37
N ARG A 311 -70.54 29.97 -113.80
CA ARG A 311 -70.19 30.96 -114.85
C ARG A 311 -70.71 30.54 -116.21
N THR A 312 -70.84 29.25 -116.47
CA THR A 312 -71.42 28.72 -117.71
C THR A 312 -72.93 28.90 -117.70
N LEU A 313 -73.58 28.66 -116.56
CA LEU A 313 -74.99 28.94 -116.29
C LEU A 313 -75.27 30.45 -116.22
N GLN A 314 -74.40 31.22 -115.58
CA GLN A 314 -74.43 32.68 -115.55
C GLN A 314 -74.09 33.25 -116.91
N ARG A 315 -73.32 32.62 -117.80
CA ARG A 315 -73.21 33.06 -119.20
C ARG A 315 -74.52 32.80 -119.97
N ARG A 316 -75.26 31.74 -119.62
CA ARG A 316 -76.62 31.52 -120.14
C ARG A 316 -77.60 32.56 -119.60
N ILE A 317 -77.54 32.87 -118.30
CA ILE A 317 -78.40 33.86 -117.63
C ILE A 317 -77.98 35.32 -117.96
N LYS A 318 -76.68 35.59 -118.16
CA LYS A 318 -76.11 36.92 -118.50
C LYS A 318 -76.20 37.26 -120.00
N ASN A 319 -76.60 36.30 -120.84
CA ASN A 319 -77.18 36.62 -122.15
C ASN A 319 -78.65 37.06 -122.04
N GLU A 320 -79.35 36.78 -120.92
CA GLU A 320 -80.71 37.26 -120.64
C GLU A 320 -80.74 38.50 -119.72
N GLU A 321 -79.72 38.74 -118.91
CA GLU A 321 -79.64 39.84 -117.94
C GLU A 321 -78.59 40.89 -118.34
N LEU A 322 -78.76 41.52 -119.50
CA LEU A 322 -78.36 42.93 -119.64
C LEU A 322 -79.42 43.76 -118.90
N LYS A 323 -79.27 43.98 -117.59
CA LYS A 323 -79.88 45.08 -116.84
C LYS A 323 -79.43 45.06 -115.37
N SER A 324 -78.98 46.22 -114.90
CA SER A 324 -78.81 46.65 -113.50
C SER A 324 -77.53 46.29 -112.72
N GLN A 325 -76.65 47.31 -112.70
CA GLN A 325 -76.07 47.98 -111.51
C GLN A 325 -74.92 47.41 -110.68
N GLU A 326 -74.28 48.39 -110.02
CA GLU A 326 -72.90 48.55 -109.56
C GLU A 326 -72.56 47.88 -108.20
N PRO A 327 -71.25 47.75 -107.90
CA PRO A 327 -70.72 47.03 -106.74
C PRO A 327 -70.54 47.97 -105.54
N ASP A 328 -70.47 47.41 -104.33
CA ASP A 328 -69.80 48.14 -103.24
C ASP A 328 -69.08 47.27 -102.20
N LYS A 329 -68.00 47.87 -101.70
CA LYS A 329 -67.06 47.42 -100.65
C LYS A 329 -67.74 47.61 -99.27
N VAL A 330 -67.26 47.22 -98.08
CA VAL A 330 -65.98 47.50 -97.38
C VAL A 330 -66.08 46.84 -95.96
N LEU A 331 -64.93 46.75 -95.25
CA LEU A 331 -64.68 46.84 -93.79
C LEU A 331 -64.73 45.53 -92.98
N GLU A 332 -63.63 45.03 -92.37
CA GLU A 332 -62.86 45.55 -91.20
C GLU A 332 -63.78 45.71 -89.95
N GLU A 333 -63.46 45.34 -88.70
CA GLU A 333 -62.20 45.23 -87.96
C GLU A 333 -62.50 44.78 -86.48
N ASN A 334 -61.43 44.54 -85.69
CA ASN A 334 -61.30 44.65 -84.21
C ASN A 334 -61.74 43.48 -83.30
N LEU A 335 -60.93 42.85 -82.41
CA LEU A 335 -59.83 43.18 -81.48
C LEU A 335 -60.26 43.06 -79.99
N ALA A 336 -59.67 42.05 -79.36
CA ALA A 336 -59.30 41.82 -77.95
C ALA A 336 -59.66 42.83 -76.83
N LEU A 337 -59.96 42.29 -75.63
CA LEU A 337 -59.02 42.25 -74.48
C LEU A 337 -59.67 41.62 -73.24
N SER A 338 -58.91 40.77 -72.54
CA SER A 338 -59.32 39.99 -71.37
C SER A 338 -58.32 40.14 -70.21
N SER A 339 -58.77 40.47 -68.99
CA SER A 339 -58.05 40.16 -67.74
C SER A 339 -58.98 40.28 -66.50
N GLY A 340 -58.93 39.32 -65.56
CA GLY A 340 -59.68 39.41 -64.27
C GLY A 340 -59.86 38.14 -63.42
N ASN A 341 -58.85 37.26 -63.27
CA ASN A 341 -58.95 35.88 -62.75
C ASN A 341 -59.21 35.66 -61.23
N ALA A 342 -60.26 36.25 -60.65
CA ALA A 342 -60.84 35.75 -59.37
C ALA A 342 -62.33 36.09 -59.20
N ILE A 343 -62.79 37.21 -59.79
CA ILE A 343 -64.23 37.49 -60.02
C ILE A 343 -64.75 36.62 -61.18
N VAL A 344 -63.84 36.26 -62.08
CA VAL A 344 -64.09 35.49 -63.28
C VAL A 344 -64.64 34.08 -63.01
N ASP A 345 -64.33 33.39 -61.91
CA ASP A 345 -64.84 32.02 -61.73
C ASP A 345 -66.30 31.96 -61.24
N VAL A 346 -66.73 32.89 -60.39
CA VAL A 346 -68.15 33.02 -60.01
C VAL A 346 -68.98 33.60 -61.16
N ALA A 347 -68.41 34.55 -61.91
CA ALA A 347 -69.02 35.10 -63.11
C ALA A 347 -69.16 34.04 -64.22
N LYS A 348 -68.11 33.25 -64.49
CA LYS A 348 -68.14 32.13 -65.44
C LYS A 348 -69.17 31.08 -65.06
N ILE A 349 -69.37 30.79 -63.78
CA ILE A 349 -70.39 29.83 -63.34
C ILE A 349 -71.80 30.43 -63.52
N ARG A 350 -72.01 31.70 -63.17
CA ARG A 350 -73.29 32.40 -63.45
C ARG A 350 -73.59 32.45 -64.95
N GLU A 351 -72.59 32.74 -65.78
CA GLU A 351 -72.66 32.73 -67.24
C GLU A 351 -72.91 31.32 -67.78
N HIS A 352 -72.28 30.28 -67.21
CA HIS A 352 -72.52 28.90 -67.58
C HIS A 352 -73.95 28.45 -67.24
N TYR A 353 -74.50 28.85 -66.09
CA TYR A 353 -75.89 28.58 -65.73
C TYR A 353 -76.89 29.35 -66.61
N ALA A 354 -76.59 30.60 -66.95
CA ALA A 354 -77.37 31.38 -67.92
C ALA A 354 -77.35 30.71 -69.30
N HIS A 355 -76.17 30.27 -69.77
CA HIS A 355 -76.00 29.53 -71.01
C HIS A 355 -76.79 28.21 -71.01
N CYS A 356 -76.76 27.45 -69.91
CA CYS A 356 -77.55 26.21 -69.78
C CYS A 356 -79.06 26.45 -69.86
N LEU A 357 -79.56 27.60 -69.41
CA LEU A 357 -80.98 27.97 -69.48
C LEU A 357 -81.41 28.28 -70.92
N ASP A 358 -80.58 29.01 -71.66
CA ASP A 358 -80.86 29.50 -73.01
C ASP A 358 -80.56 28.46 -74.10
N ARG A 359 -79.38 27.83 -74.07
CA ARG A 359 -78.89 26.92 -75.12
C ARG A 359 -78.07 25.76 -74.54
N PRO A 360 -78.71 24.72 -73.96
CA PRO A 360 -77.98 23.55 -73.46
C PRO A 360 -77.46 22.69 -74.63
N ALA A 361 -76.15 22.53 -74.73
CA ALA A 361 -75.51 21.69 -75.74
C ALA A 361 -75.41 20.23 -75.27
N ASN A 362 -75.04 20.01 -73.99
CA ASN A 362 -74.65 18.69 -73.48
C ASN A 362 -75.69 18.05 -72.54
N ARG A 363 -75.61 16.73 -72.34
CA ARG A 363 -76.53 15.97 -71.45
C ARG A 363 -76.51 16.45 -70.00
N SER A 364 -75.35 16.86 -69.51
CA SER A 364 -75.17 17.49 -68.19
C SER A 364 -75.91 18.83 -68.11
N GLU A 365 -75.73 19.70 -69.10
CA GLU A 365 -76.36 21.03 -69.17
C GLU A 365 -77.89 20.93 -69.29
N LYS A 366 -78.40 19.92 -70.01
CA LYS A 366 -79.85 19.63 -70.08
C LYS A 366 -80.43 19.25 -68.71
N LYS A 367 -79.65 18.53 -67.88
CA LYS A 367 -80.05 18.19 -66.50
C LYS A 367 -80.06 19.43 -65.61
N THR A 368 -78.97 20.22 -65.65
CA THR A 368 -78.86 21.50 -64.93
C THR A 368 -79.99 22.46 -65.30
N ARG A 369 -80.39 22.51 -66.57
CA ARG A 369 -81.55 23.29 -67.05
C ARG A 369 -82.87 22.81 -66.44
N SER A 370 -83.08 21.50 -66.35
CA SER A 370 -84.30 20.93 -65.77
C SER A 370 -84.44 21.31 -64.30
N ASP A 371 -83.35 21.21 -63.54
CA ASP A 371 -83.32 21.57 -62.13
C ASP A 371 -83.46 23.09 -61.92
N ALA A 372 -82.79 23.90 -62.75
CA ALA A 372 -82.94 25.35 -62.73
C ALA A 372 -84.37 25.79 -63.09
N ARG A 373 -85.03 25.15 -64.06
CA ARG A 373 -86.45 25.44 -64.40
C ARG A 373 -87.40 25.11 -63.26
N LYS A 374 -87.16 24.02 -62.51
CA LYS A 374 -87.95 23.70 -61.30
C LYS A 374 -87.78 24.78 -60.24
N ARG A 375 -86.54 25.22 -59.98
CA ARG A 375 -86.25 26.33 -59.05
C ARG A 375 -86.91 27.65 -59.50
N ILE A 376 -86.82 28.00 -60.79
CA ILE A 376 -87.48 29.19 -61.35
C ILE A 376 -89.00 29.09 -61.21
N LYS A 377 -89.62 27.93 -61.52
CA LYS A 377 -91.06 27.74 -61.37
C LYS A 377 -91.54 27.97 -59.94
N HIS A 378 -90.80 27.45 -58.96
CA HIS A 378 -91.08 27.69 -57.54
C HIS A 378 -90.85 29.15 -57.15
N ARG A 379 -89.80 29.79 -57.69
CA ARG A 379 -89.51 31.19 -57.37
C ARG A 379 -90.50 32.17 -57.98
N VAL A 380 -91.07 31.85 -59.15
CA VAL A 380 -92.17 32.63 -59.77
C VAL A 380 -93.37 32.71 -58.84
N THR A 381 -93.74 31.60 -58.16
CA THR A 381 -94.86 31.63 -57.20
C THR A 381 -94.58 32.54 -56.00
N GLU A 382 -93.33 32.62 -55.55
CA GLU A 382 -92.93 33.51 -54.45
C GLU A 382 -92.78 34.98 -54.88
N VAL A 383 -92.35 35.24 -56.13
CA VAL A 383 -92.28 36.60 -56.71
C VAL A 383 -93.69 37.17 -56.85
N LEU A 384 -94.64 36.39 -57.36
CA LEU A 384 -96.04 36.80 -57.49
C LEU A 384 -96.68 37.05 -56.11
N ALA A 385 -96.51 36.14 -55.16
CA ALA A 385 -97.00 36.35 -53.79
C ALA A 385 -96.41 37.60 -53.12
N ARG A 386 -95.14 37.93 -53.39
CA ARG A 386 -94.52 39.18 -52.91
C ARG A 386 -95.07 40.42 -53.61
N ALA A 387 -95.35 40.35 -54.91
CA ALA A 387 -95.98 41.45 -55.64
C ALA A 387 -97.42 41.71 -55.15
N ASP A 388 -98.18 40.63 -54.93
CA ASP A 388 -99.54 40.69 -54.37
C ASP A 388 -99.55 41.30 -52.96
N SER A 389 -98.61 40.90 -52.09
CA SER A 389 -98.47 41.47 -50.75
C SER A 389 -98.12 42.97 -50.74
N LYS A 390 -97.59 43.48 -51.85
CA LYS A 390 -97.20 44.88 -52.04
C LYS A 390 -98.18 45.65 -52.92
N ASN A 391 -99.28 45.03 -53.35
CA ASN A 391 -100.25 45.58 -54.30
C ASN A 391 -99.61 46.09 -55.61
N ILE A 392 -98.56 45.42 -56.10
CA ILE A 392 -97.93 45.74 -57.38
C ILE A 392 -98.56 44.84 -58.44
N PRO A 393 -99.27 45.38 -59.45
CA PRO A 393 -99.78 44.57 -60.55
C PRO A 393 -98.58 44.04 -61.35
N MET A 394 -98.38 42.73 -61.33
CA MET A 394 -97.25 42.08 -61.99
C MET A 394 -97.73 40.94 -62.86
N GLU A 395 -97.35 40.96 -64.14
CA GLU A 395 -97.73 39.89 -65.04
C GLU A 395 -96.87 38.63 -64.84
N THR A 396 -97.44 37.46 -65.17
CA THR A 396 -96.73 36.18 -65.09
C THR A 396 -95.46 36.11 -65.95
N LYS A 397 -95.34 36.96 -66.98
CA LYS A 397 -94.13 37.09 -67.81
C LYS A 397 -93.03 37.87 -67.10
N GLU A 398 -93.38 38.96 -66.42
CA GLU A 398 -92.45 39.81 -65.65
C GLU A 398 -91.93 39.06 -64.42
N ALA A 399 -92.82 38.36 -63.71
CA ALA A 399 -92.44 37.51 -62.59
C ALA A 399 -91.46 36.40 -62.96
N LYS A 400 -91.52 35.89 -64.21
CA LYS A 400 -90.56 34.89 -64.73
C LYS A 400 -89.17 35.45 -64.97
N VAL A 401 -89.06 36.71 -65.43
CA VAL A 401 -87.76 37.37 -65.64
C VAL A 401 -87.10 37.64 -64.29
N ILE A 402 -87.85 38.20 -63.34
CA ILE A 402 -87.36 38.47 -61.98
C ILE A 402 -86.97 37.16 -61.27
N ALA A 403 -87.81 36.12 -61.35
CA ALA A 403 -87.50 34.82 -60.75
C ALA A 403 -86.27 34.15 -61.38
N ARG A 404 -86.05 34.36 -62.69
CA ARG A 404 -84.85 33.84 -63.38
C ARG A 404 -83.58 34.53 -62.88
N GLU A 405 -83.60 35.84 -62.74
CA GLU A 405 -82.45 36.61 -62.22
C GLU A 405 -82.16 36.31 -60.76
N GLU A 406 -83.19 36.21 -59.91
CA GLU A 406 -83.03 35.84 -58.50
C GLU A 406 -82.45 34.43 -58.34
N VAL A 407 -82.86 33.46 -59.17
CA VAL A 407 -82.29 32.10 -59.14
C VAL A 407 -80.83 32.09 -59.59
N LEU A 408 -80.45 32.86 -60.62
CA LEU A 408 -79.05 33.02 -61.02
C LEU A 408 -78.21 33.71 -59.92
N HIS A 409 -78.82 34.65 -59.19
CA HIS A 409 -78.18 35.31 -58.07
C HIS A 409 -77.89 34.32 -56.94
N MET A 410 -78.91 33.57 -56.50
CA MET A 410 -78.82 32.56 -55.44
C MET A 410 -77.78 31.49 -55.76
N ILE A 411 -77.73 30.98 -57.00
CA ILE A 411 -76.72 29.99 -57.42
C ILE A 411 -75.30 30.55 -57.31
N GLY A 412 -75.10 31.82 -57.71
CA GLY A 412 -73.80 32.46 -57.53
C GLY A 412 -73.42 32.69 -56.06
N GLU A 413 -74.39 32.88 -55.18
CA GLU A 413 -74.14 32.98 -53.72
C GLU A 413 -73.86 31.61 -53.09
N GLU A 414 -74.59 30.56 -53.51
CA GLU A 414 -74.34 29.17 -53.11
C GLU A 414 -72.89 28.75 -53.46
N GLU A 415 -72.41 29.09 -54.65
CA GLU A 415 -71.04 28.77 -55.08
C GLU A 415 -69.97 29.61 -54.38
N ARG A 416 -70.24 30.91 -54.12
CA ARG A 416 -69.36 31.71 -53.25
C ARG A 416 -69.24 31.10 -51.85
N ALA A 417 -70.37 30.68 -51.27
CA ALA A 417 -70.38 30.05 -49.94
C ALA A 417 -69.61 28.72 -49.94
N ARG A 418 -69.78 27.88 -50.97
CA ARG A 418 -69.01 26.63 -51.13
C ARG A 418 -67.51 26.87 -51.23
N LEU A 419 -67.07 27.84 -52.04
CA LEU A 419 -65.66 28.19 -52.18
C LEU A 419 -65.09 28.71 -50.85
N HIS A 420 -65.86 29.53 -50.14
CA HIS A 420 -65.46 30.04 -48.83
C HIS A 420 -65.36 28.92 -47.78
N ASP A 421 -66.28 27.95 -47.80
CA ASP A 421 -66.24 26.76 -46.94
C ASP A 421 -65.06 25.83 -47.26
N GLN A 422 -64.71 25.66 -48.53
CA GLN A 422 -63.53 24.89 -48.94
C GLN A 422 -62.24 25.56 -48.45
N MET A 423 -62.16 26.89 -48.57
CA MET A 423 -61.04 27.67 -48.07
C MET A 423 -60.92 27.58 -46.54
N ASN A 424 -62.04 27.68 -45.82
CA ASN A 424 -62.10 27.54 -44.37
C ASN A 424 -61.72 26.12 -43.90
N LYS A 425 -62.19 25.07 -44.60
CA LYS A 425 -61.78 23.68 -44.33
C LYS A 425 -60.30 23.45 -44.58
N ALA A 426 -59.75 24.02 -45.65
CA ALA A 426 -58.31 23.96 -45.94
C ALA A 426 -57.47 24.70 -44.89
N PHE A 427 -57.98 25.84 -44.40
CA PHE A 427 -57.36 26.60 -43.31
C PHE A 427 -57.37 25.82 -41.99
N ALA A 428 -58.53 25.27 -41.60
CA ALA A 428 -58.68 24.46 -40.38
C ALA A 428 -57.77 23.23 -40.40
N LYS A 429 -57.62 22.57 -41.56
CA LYS A 429 -56.69 21.44 -41.74
C LYS A 429 -55.23 21.85 -41.53
N ARG A 430 -54.81 22.99 -42.10
CA ARG A 430 -53.45 23.53 -41.91
C ARG A 430 -53.16 23.90 -40.44
N GLU A 431 -54.12 24.49 -39.74
CA GLU A 431 -53.96 24.80 -38.31
C GLU A 431 -53.90 23.54 -37.44
N HIS A 432 -54.73 22.53 -37.73
CA HIS A 432 -54.66 21.24 -37.05
C HIS A 432 -53.30 20.56 -37.24
N ASP A 433 -52.77 20.55 -38.47
CA ASP A 433 -51.46 19.97 -38.77
C ASP A 433 -50.31 20.71 -38.05
N LYS A 434 -50.40 22.05 -37.93
CA LYS A 434 -49.44 22.84 -37.14
C LYS A 434 -49.47 22.48 -35.66
N VAL A 435 -50.66 22.32 -35.06
CA VAL A 435 -50.83 21.95 -33.65
C VAL A 435 -50.31 20.53 -33.39
N MET A 436 -50.58 19.59 -34.30
CA MET A 436 -50.05 18.22 -34.23
C MET A 436 -48.52 18.16 -34.35
N MET A 437 -47.92 19.04 -35.15
CA MET A 437 -46.46 19.15 -35.22
C MET A 437 -45.85 19.77 -33.96
N ARG A 438 -46.48 20.80 -33.38
CA ARG A 438 -46.03 21.41 -32.11
C ARG A 438 -46.06 20.40 -30.96
N THR A 439 -47.16 19.66 -30.83
CA THR A 439 -47.30 18.62 -29.79
C THR A 439 -46.26 17.51 -29.93
N LYS A 440 -45.96 17.04 -31.15
CA LYS A 440 -44.89 16.06 -31.40
C LYS A 440 -43.49 16.58 -31.02
N VAL A 441 -43.22 17.85 -31.26
CA VAL A 441 -41.94 18.49 -30.86
C VAL A 441 -41.85 18.59 -29.34
N ASP A 442 -42.94 18.96 -28.67
CA ASP A 442 -42.96 19.09 -27.21
C ASP A 442 -42.87 17.73 -26.50
N THR A 443 -43.51 16.68 -27.03
CA THR A 443 -43.34 15.31 -26.50
C THR A 443 -41.90 14.82 -26.69
N ALA A 444 -41.28 15.06 -27.85
CA ALA A 444 -39.89 14.71 -28.08
C ALA A 444 -38.92 15.45 -27.14
N LYS A 445 -39.18 16.74 -26.85
CA LYS A 445 -38.42 17.52 -25.86
C LYS A 445 -38.57 16.95 -24.44
N ARG A 446 -39.80 16.61 -24.02
CA ARG A 446 -40.06 16.00 -22.70
C ARG A 446 -39.37 14.64 -22.55
N GLU A 447 -39.42 13.80 -23.58
CA GLU A 447 -38.71 12.51 -23.58
C GLU A 447 -37.19 12.68 -23.51
N ALA A 448 -36.63 13.64 -24.24
CA ALA A 448 -35.20 13.95 -24.16
C ALA A 448 -34.79 14.40 -22.76
N GLN A 449 -35.60 15.23 -22.11
CA GLN A 449 -35.39 15.68 -20.74
C GLN A 449 -35.54 14.55 -19.72
N ALA A 450 -36.48 13.63 -19.91
CA ALA A 450 -36.63 12.43 -19.09
C ALA A 450 -35.42 11.49 -19.20
N ARG A 451 -34.87 11.29 -20.42
CA ARG A 451 -33.64 10.50 -20.60
C ARG A 451 -32.43 11.17 -19.95
N ALA A 452 -32.31 12.49 -20.07
CA ALA A 452 -31.23 13.25 -19.45
C ALA A 452 -31.26 13.17 -17.91
N THR A 453 -32.45 13.25 -17.31
CA THR A 453 -32.61 13.12 -15.84
C THR A 453 -32.28 11.71 -15.36
N VAL A 454 -32.76 10.66 -16.04
CA VAL A 454 -32.39 9.26 -15.71
C VAL A 454 -30.87 9.05 -15.82
N TYR A 455 -30.24 9.60 -16.86
CA TYR A 455 -28.79 9.53 -17.02
C TYR A 455 -28.06 10.26 -15.89
N ALA A 456 -28.48 11.46 -15.52
CA ALA A 456 -27.89 12.22 -14.41
C ALA A 456 -27.97 11.44 -13.09
N VAL A 457 -29.14 10.86 -12.77
CA VAL A 457 -29.33 10.00 -11.58
C VAL A 457 -28.39 8.79 -11.63
N SER A 458 -28.23 8.15 -12.80
CA SER A 458 -27.32 7.02 -12.96
C SER A 458 -25.86 7.39 -12.66
N VAL A 459 -25.41 8.57 -13.12
CA VAL A 459 -24.05 9.08 -12.89
C VAL A 459 -23.83 9.37 -11.41
N VAL A 460 -24.77 10.05 -10.75
CA VAL A 460 -24.71 10.34 -9.31
C VAL A 460 -24.69 9.04 -8.51
N SER A 461 -25.57 8.08 -8.82
CA SER A 461 -25.62 6.79 -8.13
C SER A 461 -24.31 5.99 -8.29
N ALA A 462 -23.64 6.08 -9.45
CA ALA A 462 -22.36 5.44 -9.68
C ALA A 462 -21.24 6.12 -8.89
N ALA A 463 -21.27 7.46 -8.80
CA ALA A 463 -20.32 8.23 -7.99
C ALA A 463 -20.48 7.91 -6.49
N CYS A 464 -21.71 7.88 -5.96
CA CYS A 464 -22.00 7.51 -4.59
C CYS A 464 -21.53 6.08 -4.26
N ARG A 465 -21.79 5.11 -5.15
CA ARG A 465 -21.31 3.73 -4.98
C ARG A 465 -19.78 3.64 -4.92
N ARG A 466 -19.08 4.37 -5.79
CA ARG A 466 -17.61 4.43 -5.74
C ARG A 466 -17.09 5.10 -4.47
N TRP A 467 -17.77 6.14 -4.00
CA TRP A 467 -17.40 6.81 -2.76
C TRP A 467 -17.59 5.90 -1.54
N LEU A 468 -18.73 5.20 -1.44
CA LEU A 468 -18.99 4.21 -0.39
C LEU A 468 -17.95 3.08 -0.40
N ALA A 469 -17.67 2.50 -1.57
CA ALA A 469 -16.65 1.46 -1.70
C ALA A 469 -15.25 1.94 -1.27
N ARG A 470 -14.89 3.19 -1.59
CA ARG A 470 -13.63 3.79 -1.11
C ARG A 470 -13.63 4.02 0.40
N LYS A 471 -14.76 4.41 0.98
CA LYS A 471 -14.91 4.61 2.42
C LYS A 471 -14.75 3.28 3.18
N GLU A 472 -15.40 2.21 2.71
CA GLU A 472 -15.27 0.86 3.29
C GLU A 472 -13.84 0.33 3.16
N MET A 473 -13.19 0.52 2.00
CA MET A 473 -11.79 0.12 1.82
C MET A 473 -10.84 0.82 2.78
N ARG A 474 -11.05 2.12 3.06
CA ARG A 474 -10.24 2.85 4.07
C ARG A 474 -10.45 2.33 5.48
N PHE A 475 -11.69 1.97 5.82
CA PHE A 475 -12.02 1.36 7.11
C PHE A 475 -11.34 -0.02 7.28
N MET A 476 -11.41 -0.88 6.25
CA MET A 476 -10.76 -2.19 6.26
C MET A 476 -9.23 -2.12 6.31
N LEU A 477 -8.64 -1.04 5.79
CA LEU A 477 -7.19 -0.80 5.80
C LEU A 477 -6.69 -0.10 7.06
N GLY A 478 -7.58 0.25 8.01
CA GLY A 478 -7.21 0.91 9.28
C GLY A 478 -6.69 2.34 9.13
N GLU A 479 -7.04 3.03 8.04
CA GLU A 479 -6.66 4.43 7.79
C GLU A 479 -7.63 5.45 8.41
N ILE A 480 -8.73 4.97 9.00
CA ILE A 480 -9.76 5.69 9.77
C ILE A 480 -10.10 4.78 10.94
#